data_AF-A0AAN9FQ38-F1
#
_entry.id   AF-A0AAN9FQ38-F1
#
_cell.length_a   1.000
_cell.length_b   1.000
_cell.length_c   1.000
_cell.angle_alpha   90.00
_cell.angle_beta   90.00
_cell.angle_gamma   90.00
#
_symmetry.space_group_name_H-M   'P 1'
#
loop_
_entity.id
_entity.type
_entity.pdbx_description
1 polymer ?
#
loop_
_entity_poly.entity_id
_entity_poly.type
_entity_poly.pdbx_seq_one_letter_code
_entity_poly.pdbx_strand_id
1 'polypeptide(L)'
;MYLYPFLETTNRSGPYELLRLASLGVIGALVQKVVDAKVIAFLTSTEVVPLCLHNMEVGCRLSETVEFTDSYLMVATFIVQQILLDNVGLNHVCASAERFFAVTRSLRIMVAALAEKPSLRLLKSIIRCYLRLSEDPRGVDALRSSLPGMLTDGTFISCLRDDPTTRGWLDQLLHNVGPRAGGGRGGLDRLNYMP
;
A
#
# COMPACT_ATOMS: atom_id res chain seq x y z
N MET A 1 -15.21 -9.70 17.80
CA MET A 1 -13.79 -10.02 17.57
C MET A 1 -12.98 -9.31 18.63
N TYR A 2 -12.24 -10.03 19.49
CA TYR A 2 -11.72 -9.48 20.76
C TYR A 2 -10.44 -8.65 20.66
N LEU A 3 -9.74 -8.67 19.52
CA LEU A 3 -8.44 -8.01 19.35
C LEU A 3 -8.54 -6.56 18.84
N TYR A 4 -9.67 -6.15 18.25
CA TYR A 4 -9.82 -4.82 17.64
C TYR A 4 -9.78 -3.66 18.64
N PRO A 5 -10.38 -3.77 19.84
CA PRO A 5 -10.28 -2.72 20.85
C PRO A 5 -8.84 -2.41 21.26
N PHE A 6 -7.92 -3.38 21.14
CA PHE A 6 -6.50 -3.15 21.43
C PHE A 6 -5.80 -2.36 20.33
N LEU A 7 -6.20 -2.53 19.07
CA LEU A 7 -5.69 -1.78 17.91
C LEU A 7 -6.15 -0.32 17.88
N GLU A 8 -7.26 -0.02 18.55
CA GLU A 8 -7.84 1.33 18.67
C GLU A 8 -7.19 2.16 19.79
N THR A 9 -6.35 1.55 20.62
CA THR A 9 -5.71 2.28 21.72
C THR A 9 -4.74 3.34 21.19
N THR A 10 -4.96 4.60 21.58
CA THR A 10 -4.10 5.74 21.20
C THR A 10 -3.03 6.07 22.26
N ASN A 11 -3.03 5.32 23.37
CA ASN A 11 -2.06 5.49 24.45
C ASN A 11 -0.65 5.09 23.98
N ARG A 12 0.30 5.99 24.25
CA ARG A 12 1.69 5.91 23.78
C ARG A 12 2.65 5.31 24.80
N SER A 13 2.16 4.77 25.92
CA SER A 13 3.05 4.07 26.85
C SER A 13 3.47 2.72 26.27
N GLY A 14 4.71 2.31 26.57
CA GLY A 14 5.30 1.07 26.06
C GLY A 14 4.42 -0.18 26.16
N PRO A 15 3.66 -0.41 27.26
CA PRO A 15 2.74 -1.54 27.36
C PRO A 15 1.62 -1.55 26.30
N TYR A 16 1.06 -0.38 25.95
CA TYR A 16 0.01 -0.28 24.92
C TYR A 16 0.57 -0.42 23.50
N GLU A 17 1.81 0.01 23.27
CA GLU A 17 2.52 -0.25 22.00
C GLU A 17 2.80 -1.75 21.82
N LEU A 18 3.28 -2.43 22.87
CA LEU A 18 3.49 -3.88 22.85
C LEU A 18 2.18 -4.64 22.64
N LEU A 19 1.09 -4.20 23.27
CA LEU A 19 -0.23 -4.80 23.12
C LEU A 19 -0.75 -4.68 21.67
N ARG A 20 -0.59 -3.51 21.05
CA ARG A 20 -0.91 -3.29 19.63
C ARG A 20 -0.05 -4.17 18.73
N LEU A 21 1.26 -4.22 18.97
CA LEU A 21 2.19 -5.07 18.21
C LEU A 21 1.83 -6.56 18.32
N ALA A 22 1.54 -7.06 19.52
CA ALA A 22 1.13 -8.45 19.74
C ALA A 22 -0.19 -8.78 19.02
N SER A 23 -1.17 -7.87 19.09
CA SER A 23 -2.47 -8.02 18.41
C SER A 23 -2.31 -8.04 16.89
N LEU A 24 -1.50 -7.13 16.34
CA LEU A 24 -1.13 -7.13 14.91
C LEU A 24 -0.35 -8.38 14.53
N GLY A 25 0.52 -8.90 15.40
CA GLY A 25 1.27 -10.14 15.18
C GLY A 25 0.34 -11.34 14.97
N VAL A 26 -0.72 -11.45 15.77
CA VAL A 26 -1.74 -12.50 15.60
C VAL A 26 -2.45 -12.35 14.26
N ILE A 27 -2.87 -11.14 13.87
CA ILE A 27 -3.50 -10.89 12.56
C ILE A 27 -2.52 -11.18 11.42
N GLY A 28 -1.25 -10.78 11.58
CA GLY A 28 -0.17 -11.04 10.63
C GLY A 28 0.09 -12.54 10.41
N ALA A 29 -0.01 -13.35 11.46
CA ALA A 29 0.09 -14.80 11.37
C ALA A 29 -1.08 -15.42 10.59
N LEU A 30 -2.28 -14.85 10.69
CA LEU A 30 -3.46 -15.32 9.93
C LEU A 30 -3.31 -15.08 8.42
N VAL A 31 -2.55 -14.06 8.00
CA VAL A 31 -2.33 -13.72 6.58
C VAL A 31 -0.98 -14.22 6.04
N GLN A 32 -0.31 -15.15 6.71
CA GLN A 32 1.01 -15.65 6.29
C GLN A 32 0.92 -16.42 4.95
N LYS A 33 2.08 -16.54 4.28
CA LYS A 33 2.44 -17.11 2.96
C LYS A 33 1.46 -18.01 2.17
N VAL A 34 0.58 -18.76 2.81
CA VAL A 34 -0.53 -19.46 2.14
C VAL A 34 -1.81 -18.75 2.55
N VAL A 35 -2.09 -17.64 1.85
CA VAL A 35 -3.28 -16.85 2.09
C VAL A 35 -4.48 -17.64 1.59
N ASP A 36 -5.30 -18.15 2.52
CA ASP A 36 -6.62 -18.66 2.19
C ASP A 36 -7.51 -17.46 1.83
N ALA A 37 -8.06 -17.46 0.62
CA ALA A 37 -8.98 -16.43 0.15
C ALA A 37 -10.15 -16.20 1.13
N LYS A 38 -10.55 -17.22 1.90
CA LYS A 38 -11.56 -17.09 2.96
C LYS A 38 -11.11 -16.18 4.11
N VAL A 39 -9.83 -16.24 4.49
CA VAL A 39 -9.27 -15.35 5.52
C VAL A 39 -9.27 -13.91 5.02
N ILE A 40 -8.85 -13.66 3.78
CA ILE A 40 -8.91 -12.31 3.21
C ILE A 40 -10.35 -11.81 3.06
N ALA A 41 -11.27 -12.65 2.60
CA ALA A 41 -12.69 -12.31 2.52
C ALA A 41 -13.26 -11.94 3.90
N PHE A 42 -12.86 -12.66 4.95
CA PHE A 42 -13.24 -12.33 6.32
C PHE A 42 -12.59 -11.04 6.83
N LEU A 43 -11.30 -10.82 6.57
CA LEU A 43 -10.62 -9.60 7.01
C LEU A 43 -11.15 -8.35 6.28
N THR A 44 -11.49 -8.48 5.00
CA THR A 44 -12.06 -7.39 4.19
C THR A 44 -13.54 -7.12 4.50
N SER A 45 -14.27 -8.11 5.02
CA SER A 45 -15.64 -7.89 5.53
C SER A 45 -15.67 -7.26 6.93
N THR A 46 -14.50 -7.07 7.56
CA THR A 46 -14.35 -6.45 8.88
C THR A 46 -13.52 -5.16 8.81
N GLU A 47 -13.36 -4.48 9.95
CA GLU A 47 -12.64 -3.20 10.04
C GLU A 47 -11.09 -3.33 10.09
N VAL A 48 -10.52 -4.49 9.74
CA VAL A 48 -9.04 -4.68 9.77
C VAL A 48 -8.31 -3.71 8.87
N VAL A 49 -8.81 -3.47 7.65
CA VAL A 49 -8.15 -2.55 6.70
C VAL A 49 -8.10 -1.14 7.27
N PRO A 50 -9.23 -0.50 7.67
CA PRO A 50 -9.21 0.79 8.35
C PRO A 50 -8.30 0.83 9.59
N LEU A 51 -8.32 -0.21 10.43
CA LEU A 51 -7.49 -0.27 11.64
C LEU A 51 -5.99 -0.35 11.32
N CYS A 52 -5.60 -1.12 10.30
CA CYS A 52 -4.21 -1.19 9.86
C CYS A 52 -3.75 0.14 9.27
N LEU A 53 -4.57 0.80 8.45
CA LEU A 53 -4.27 2.11 7.89
C LEU A 53 -4.12 3.17 8.98
N HIS A 54 -5.01 3.19 9.97
CA HIS A 54 -4.89 4.09 11.12
C HIS A 54 -3.58 3.85 11.89
N ASN A 55 -3.23 2.60 12.15
CA ASN A 55 -1.99 2.26 12.85
C ASN A 55 -0.73 2.60 12.03
N MET A 56 -0.80 2.49 10.69
CA MET A 56 0.26 2.96 9.79
C MET A 56 0.47 4.48 9.88
N GLU A 57 -0.61 5.26 9.89
CA GLU A 57 -0.54 6.73 9.99
C GLU A 57 -0.08 7.21 11.36
N VAL A 58 -0.63 6.63 12.44
CA VAL A 58 -0.23 6.96 13.81
C VAL A 58 1.24 6.63 14.00
N GLY A 59 1.73 5.53 13.44
CA GLY A 59 3.11 5.16 13.68
C GLY A 59 4.17 5.97 13.00
N CYS A 60 3.87 6.52 11.83
CA CYS A 60 4.76 7.50 11.21
C CYS A 60 4.93 8.77 12.07
N ARG A 61 3.93 9.13 12.89
CA ARG A 61 3.96 10.32 13.76
C ARG A 61 4.68 10.10 15.10
N LEU A 62 5.00 8.85 15.45
CA LEU A 62 5.58 8.48 16.75
C LEU A 62 7.11 8.27 16.70
N SER A 63 7.72 8.42 15.53
CA SER A 63 9.14 8.12 15.26
C SER A 63 10.17 8.93 16.05
N GLU A 64 9.76 9.91 16.86
CA GLU A 64 10.65 10.63 17.79
C GLU A 64 10.95 9.83 19.07
N THR A 65 10.21 8.75 19.35
CA THR A 65 10.39 7.92 20.56
C THR A 65 10.45 6.42 20.28
N VAL A 66 11.68 5.88 20.35
CA VAL A 66 12.13 4.56 20.85
C VAL A 66 11.67 3.24 20.16
N GLU A 67 12.65 2.49 19.63
CA GLU A 67 12.83 1.04 19.34
C GLU A 67 11.69 0.13 18.83
N PHE A 68 10.43 0.35 19.16
CA PHE A 68 9.32 -0.55 18.78
C PHE A 68 8.52 -0.05 17.57
N THR A 69 8.70 1.22 17.17
CA THR A 69 7.92 1.86 16.11
C THR A 69 8.05 1.19 14.75
N ASP A 70 9.28 0.81 14.40
CA ASP A 70 9.57 0.19 13.11
C ASP A 70 8.88 -1.19 13.00
N SER A 71 8.73 -1.90 14.11
CA SER A 71 8.17 -3.26 14.14
C SER A 71 6.67 -3.28 13.84
N TYR A 72 5.87 -2.42 14.46
CA TYR A 72 4.42 -2.44 14.19
C TYR A 72 4.04 -1.83 12.84
N LEU A 73 4.78 -0.82 12.37
CA LEU A 73 4.61 -0.26 11.02
C LEU A 73 4.86 -1.33 9.95
N MET A 74 5.90 -2.15 10.13
CA MET A 74 6.17 -3.28 9.26
C MET A 74 5.03 -4.31 9.27
N VAL A 75 4.49 -4.67 10.45
CA VAL A 75 3.40 -5.66 10.53
C VAL A 75 2.10 -5.12 9.94
N ALA A 76 1.70 -3.89 10.24
CA ALA A 76 0.50 -3.28 9.66
C ALA A 76 0.59 -3.14 8.13
N THR A 77 1.74 -2.68 7.63
CA THR A 77 1.99 -2.61 6.19
C THR A 77 1.99 -3.99 5.55
N PHE A 78 2.55 -5.00 6.22
CA PHE A 78 2.55 -6.38 5.75
C PHE A 78 1.12 -6.94 5.63
N ILE A 79 0.24 -6.68 6.61
CA ILE A 79 -1.16 -7.12 6.55
C ILE A 79 -1.87 -6.49 5.35
N VAL A 80 -1.74 -5.17 5.16
CA VAL A 80 -2.32 -4.47 4.00
C VAL A 80 -1.74 -5.01 2.69
N GLN A 81 -0.43 -5.29 2.66
CA GLN A 81 0.22 -5.91 1.51
C GLN A 81 -0.38 -7.28 1.19
N GLN A 82 -0.56 -8.16 2.18
CA GLN A 82 -1.18 -9.48 1.94
C GLN A 82 -2.61 -9.38 1.43
N ILE A 83 -3.40 -8.44 1.96
CA ILE A 83 -4.76 -8.18 1.47
C ILE A 83 -4.74 -7.74 0.00
N LEU A 84 -3.84 -6.83 -0.38
CA LEU A 84 -3.74 -6.37 -1.77
C LEU A 84 -3.23 -7.45 -2.71
N LEU A 85 -2.33 -8.33 -2.25
CA LEU A 85 -1.82 -9.43 -3.06
C LEU A 85 -2.92 -10.42 -3.47
N ASP A 86 -3.95 -10.59 -2.65
CA ASP A 86 -5.11 -11.40 -2.97
C ASP A 86 -6.10 -10.67 -3.90
N ASN A 87 -6.75 -11.42 -4.79
CA ASN A 87 -7.71 -10.84 -5.75
C ASN A 87 -8.99 -10.33 -5.08
N VAL A 88 -9.48 -11.00 -4.03
CA VAL A 88 -10.67 -10.56 -3.29
C VAL A 88 -10.37 -9.26 -2.56
N GLY A 89 -9.20 -9.17 -1.92
CA GLY A 89 -8.76 -7.97 -1.23
C GLY A 89 -8.50 -6.79 -2.16
N LEU A 90 -7.80 -6.99 -3.28
CA LEU A 90 -7.60 -5.93 -4.27
C LEU A 90 -8.94 -5.40 -4.81
N ASN A 91 -9.87 -6.30 -5.15
CA ASN A 91 -11.19 -5.92 -5.64
C ASN A 91 -11.99 -5.15 -4.58
N HIS A 92 -11.89 -5.53 -3.31
CA HIS A 92 -12.55 -4.83 -2.21
C HIS A 92 -12.04 -3.39 -2.05
N VAL A 93 -10.72 -3.20 -2.12
CA VAL A 93 -10.08 -1.87 -2.02
C VAL A 93 -10.41 -1.01 -3.23
N CYS A 94 -10.34 -1.56 -4.44
CA CYS A 94 -10.62 -0.83 -5.67
C CYS A 94 -12.13 -0.67 -5.98
N ALA A 95 -13.01 -1.27 -5.17
CA ALA A 95 -14.47 -1.16 -5.34
C ALA A 95 -15.01 0.25 -5.09
N SER A 96 -14.32 1.06 -4.27
CA SER A 96 -14.70 2.45 -3.97
C SER A 96 -13.48 3.35 -3.98
N ALA A 97 -13.65 4.56 -4.54
CA ALA A 97 -12.62 5.59 -4.49
C ALA A 97 -12.22 5.94 -3.06
N GLU A 98 -13.16 5.94 -2.11
CA GLU A 98 -12.88 6.23 -0.69
C GLU A 98 -11.88 5.24 -0.09
N ARG A 99 -12.11 3.94 -0.29
CA ARG A 99 -11.21 2.88 0.20
C ARG A 99 -9.84 2.96 -0.46
N PHE A 100 -9.83 3.18 -1.78
CA PHE A 100 -8.60 3.33 -2.53
C PHE A 100 -7.76 4.53 -2.05
N PHE A 101 -8.41 5.69 -1.86
CA PHE A 101 -7.74 6.90 -1.39
C PHE A 101 -7.29 6.80 0.07
N ALA A 102 -8.03 6.08 0.92
CA ALA A 102 -7.58 5.77 2.28
C ALA A 102 -6.25 4.99 2.25
N VAL A 103 -6.17 3.91 1.46
CA VAL A 103 -4.94 3.11 1.34
C VAL A 103 -3.78 3.93 0.77
N THR A 104 -4.00 4.62 -0.35
CA THR A 104 -2.93 5.41 -1.00
C THR A 104 -2.47 6.60 -0.17
N ARG A 105 -3.35 7.21 0.63
CA ARG A 105 -3.00 8.27 1.59
C ARG A 105 -2.07 7.74 2.68
N SER A 106 -2.40 6.62 3.32
CA SER A 106 -1.55 6.05 4.36
C SER A 106 -0.20 5.61 3.78
N LEU A 107 -0.17 4.99 2.59
CA LEU A 107 1.09 4.65 1.90
C LEU A 107 1.94 5.91 1.62
N ARG A 108 1.33 7.01 1.17
CA ARG A 108 2.06 8.28 0.92
C ARG A 108 2.69 8.84 2.18
N ILE A 109 1.97 8.80 3.31
CA ILE A 109 2.51 9.25 4.61
C ILE A 109 3.75 8.42 4.97
N MET A 110 3.72 7.10 4.74
CA MET A 110 4.89 6.25 5.00
C MET A 110 6.05 6.52 4.05
N VAL A 111 5.79 6.80 2.77
CA VAL A 111 6.84 7.18 1.81
C VAL A 111 7.54 8.46 2.26
N ALA A 112 6.79 9.46 2.73
CA ALA A 112 7.38 10.69 3.27
C ALA A 112 8.24 10.41 4.51
N ALA A 113 7.75 9.58 5.44
CA ALA A 113 8.52 9.19 6.62
C ALA A 113 9.81 8.41 6.28
N LEU A 114 9.78 7.60 5.21
CA LEU A 114 10.94 6.85 4.74
C LEU A 114 12.05 7.71 4.15
N ALA A 115 11.72 8.91 3.65
CA ALA A 115 12.72 9.82 3.13
C ALA A 115 13.62 10.39 4.24
N GLU A 116 13.05 10.60 5.43
CA GLU A 116 13.77 11.03 6.63
C GLU A 116 14.53 9.85 7.27
N LYS A 117 13.86 8.69 7.40
CA LYS A 117 14.44 7.48 8.01
C LYS A 117 14.29 6.28 7.06
N PRO A 118 15.31 5.99 6.22
CA PRO A 118 15.19 4.95 5.21
C PRO A 118 15.13 3.56 5.82
N SER A 119 14.13 2.77 5.38
CA SER A 119 13.97 1.35 5.71
C SER A 119 13.63 0.56 4.46
N LEU A 120 14.59 -0.25 3.99
CA LEU A 120 14.45 -1.05 2.76
C LEU A 120 13.28 -2.04 2.85
N ARG A 121 13.09 -2.67 4.02
CA ARG A 121 12.01 -3.65 4.23
C ARG A 121 10.63 -3.01 4.05
N LEU A 122 10.44 -1.83 4.64
CA LEU A 122 9.18 -1.11 4.55
C LEU A 122 8.96 -0.55 3.14
N LEU A 123 10.01 0.03 2.53
CA LEU A 123 9.98 0.53 1.15
C LEU A 123 9.58 -0.58 0.17
N LYS A 124 10.15 -1.77 0.32
CA LYS A 124 9.83 -2.95 -0.49
C LYS A 124 8.34 -3.33 -0.41
N SER A 125 7.78 -3.36 0.79
CA SER A 125 6.36 -3.63 0.98
C SER A 125 5.47 -2.54 0.36
N ILE A 126 5.83 -1.26 0.52
CA ILE A 126 5.08 -0.14 -0.09
C ILE A 126 5.08 -0.22 -1.61
N ILE A 127 6.25 -0.41 -2.23
CA ILE A 127 6.37 -0.53 -3.69
C ILE A 127 5.52 -1.70 -4.17
N ARG A 128 5.52 -2.83 -3.45
CA ARG A 128 4.70 -3.98 -3.82
C ARG A 128 3.20 -3.69 -3.72
N CYS A 129 2.76 -2.92 -2.72
CA CYS A 129 1.37 -2.46 -2.60
C CYS A 129 0.97 -1.58 -3.79
N TYR A 130 1.78 -0.57 -4.14
CA TYR A 130 1.51 0.30 -5.29
C TYR A 130 1.49 -0.48 -6.61
N LEU A 131 2.46 -1.37 -6.82
CA LEU A 131 2.49 -2.24 -8.00
C LEU A 131 1.19 -3.03 -8.11
N ARG A 132 0.72 -3.63 -7.02
CA ARG A 132 -0.50 -4.41 -7.03
C ARG A 132 -1.76 -3.58 -7.27
N LEU A 133 -1.81 -2.36 -6.74
CA LEU A 133 -2.88 -1.40 -7.06
C LEU A 133 -2.87 -1.01 -8.55
N SER A 134 -1.70 -0.96 -9.18
CA SER A 134 -1.55 -0.69 -10.62
C SER A 134 -1.96 -1.86 -11.53
N GLU A 135 -2.28 -3.02 -10.97
CA GLU A 135 -2.80 -4.16 -11.73
C GLU A 135 -4.33 -4.08 -11.92
N ASP A 136 -5.04 -3.26 -11.15
CA ASP A 136 -6.46 -2.93 -11.36
C ASP A 136 -6.60 -1.70 -12.28
N PRO A 137 -7.41 -1.74 -13.35
CA PRO A 137 -7.60 -0.61 -14.25
C PRO A 137 -8.04 0.69 -13.55
N ARG A 138 -8.91 0.60 -12.55
CA ARG A 138 -9.37 1.76 -11.75
C ARG A 138 -8.24 2.30 -10.89
N GLY A 139 -7.41 1.41 -10.37
CA GLY A 139 -6.23 1.76 -9.60
C GLY A 139 -5.20 2.53 -10.44
N VAL A 140 -4.92 2.08 -11.67
CA VAL A 140 -4.00 2.78 -12.60
C VAL A 140 -4.42 4.23 -12.80
N ASP A 141 -5.69 4.47 -13.12
CA ASP A 141 -6.17 5.82 -13.41
C ASP A 141 -6.07 6.74 -12.18
N ALA A 142 -6.37 6.22 -10.98
CA ALA A 142 -6.22 6.97 -9.74
C ALA A 142 -4.75 7.16 -9.31
N LEU A 143 -3.86 6.21 -9.62
CA LEU A 143 -2.43 6.31 -9.31
C LEU A 143 -1.73 7.41 -10.12
N ARG A 144 -2.19 7.69 -11.34
CA ARG A 144 -1.62 8.77 -12.16
C ARG A 144 -1.61 10.13 -11.47
N SER A 145 -2.61 10.42 -10.66
CA SER A 145 -2.72 11.69 -9.91
C SER A 145 -2.30 11.57 -8.45
N SER A 146 -2.04 10.36 -7.93
CA SER A 146 -1.82 10.13 -6.50
C SER A 146 -0.46 9.50 -6.15
N LEU A 147 0.34 9.10 -7.14
CA LEU A 147 1.67 8.55 -6.91
C LEU A 147 2.59 9.59 -6.24
N PRO A 148 3.28 9.25 -5.14
CA PRO A 148 4.23 10.16 -4.50
C PRO A 148 5.43 10.46 -5.41
N GLY A 149 5.76 11.74 -5.60
CA GLY A 149 6.93 12.15 -6.40
C GLY A 149 8.26 11.59 -5.90
N MET A 150 8.35 11.25 -4.61
CA MET A 150 9.55 10.64 -4.00
C MET A 150 9.89 9.26 -4.56
N LEU A 151 8.92 8.57 -5.18
CA LEU A 151 9.15 7.31 -5.86
C LEU A 151 9.69 7.52 -7.29
N THR A 152 9.64 8.74 -7.82
CA THR A 152 10.05 9.08 -9.20
C THR A 152 11.24 10.04 -9.27
N ASP A 153 11.49 10.84 -8.23
CA ASP A 153 12.54 11.86 -8.18
C ASP A 153 13.94 11.33 -7.84
N GLY A 154 14.04 10.03 -7.56
CA GLY A 154 15.30 9.36 -7.25
C GLY A 154 15.69 9.37 -5.77
N THR A 155 14.82 9.84 -4.86
CA THR A 155 15.05 9.85 -3.40
C THR A 155 15.54 8.50 -2.87
N PHE A 156 14.98 7.38 -3.37
CA PHE A 156 15.28 6.03 -2.89
C PHE A 156 16.32 5.26 -3.73
N ILE A 157 17.02 5.89 -4.68
CA ILE A 157 17.99 5.20 -5.56
C ILE A 157 19.09 4.52 -4.75
N SER A 158 19.56 5.14 -3.66
CA SER A 158 20.58 4.57 -2.78
C SER A 158 20.09 3.31 -2.07
N CYS A 159 18.87 3.35 -1.52
CA CYS A 159 18.26 2.19 -0.85
C CYS A 159 17.97 1.03 -1.82
N LEU A 160 17.59 1.34 -3.06
CA LEU A 160 17.22 0.34 -4.07
C LEU A 160 18.41 -0.22 -4.85
N ARG A 161 19.63 0.29 -4.62
CA ARG A 161 20.83 -0.17 -5.31
C ARG A 161 21.09 -1.66 -5.11
N ASP A 162 20.91 -2.13 -3.88
CA ASP A 162 21.24 -3.50 -3.47
C ASP A 162 20.04 -4.47 -3.51
N ASP A 163 18.85 -4.01 -3.95
CA ASP A 163 17.67 -4.85 -4.13
C ASP A 163 17.09 -4.73 -5.55
N PRO A 164 17.64 -5.48 -6.52
CA PRO A 164 17.20 -5.42 -7.92
C PRO A 164 15.74 -5.84 -8.10
N THR A 165 15.21 -6.67 -7.18
CA THR A 165 13.81 -7.11 -7.23
C THR A 165 12.87 -5.94 -7.02
N THR A 166 13.10 -5.15 -5.96
CA THR A 166 12.26 -4.01 -5.62
C THR A 166 12.40 -2.91 -6.66
N ARG A 167 13.60 -2.74 -7.23
CA ARG A 167 13.81 -1.85 -8.37
C ARG A 167 12.97 -2.23 -9.58
N GLY A 168 12.97 -3.52 -9.96
CA GLY A 168 12.13 -4.01 -11.06
C GLY A 168 10.63 -3.81 -10.81
N TRP A 169 10.17 -3.95 -9.56
CA TRP A 169 8.78 -3.64 -9.20
C TRP A 169 8.44 -2.16 -9.35
N LEU A 170 9.37 -1.27 -9.00
CA LEU A 170 9.19 0.17 -9.20
C LEU A 170 9.13 0.50 -10.69
N ASP A 171 10.04 -0.03 -11.51
CA ASP A 171 10.03 0.19 -12.96
C ASP A 171 8.72 -0.29 -13.61
N GLN A 172 8.23 -1.47 -13.20
CA GLN A 172 6.95 -2.00 -13.68
C GLN A 172 5.77 -1.12 -13.25
N LEU A 173 5.77 -0.62 -12.01
CA LEU A 173 4.76 0.33 -11.53
C LEU A 173 4.75 1.61 -12.38
N LEU A 174 5.92 2.18 -12.64
CA LEU A 174 6.05 3.40 -13.45
C LEU A 174 5.61 3.15 -14.90
N HIS A 175 5.88 1.96 -15.44
CA HIS A 175 5.37 1.57 -16.76
C HIS A 175 3.83 1.48 -16.79
N ASN A 176 3.22 0.87 -15.77
CA ASN A 176 1.76 0.71 -15.69
C ASN A 176 1.03 2.07 -15.53
N VAL A 177 1.60 2.97 -14.73
CA VAL A 177 1.01 4.29 -14.45
C VAL A 177 1.37 5.32 -15.53
N GLY A 178 2.46 5.09 -16.26
CA GLY A 178 2.92 5.95 -17.35
C GLY A 178 1.82 6.26 -18.37
N PRO A 179 1.97 7.36 -19.13
CA PRO A 179 1.01 7.73 -20.16
C PRO A 179 0.87 6.56 -21.13
N ARG A 180 -0.35 5.99 -21.22
CA ARG A 180 -0.65 4.97 -22.21
C ARG A 180 -0.30 5.58 -23.57
N ALA A 181 0.74 5.07 -24.21
CA ALA A 181 1.00 5.38 -25.61
C ALA A 181 -0.32 5.14 -26.35
N GLY A 182 -0.86 6.21 -26.94
CA GLY A 182 -2.24 6.31 -27.38
C GLY A 182 -2.67 5.14 -28.25
N GLY A 183 -3.56 4.31 -27.71
CA GLY A 183 -4.31 3.31 -28.45
C GLY A 183 -5.72 3.79 -28.76
N GLY A 184 -5.85 4.66 -29.76
CA GLY A 184 -6.95 4.58 -30.74
C GLY A 184 -8.17 5.51 -30.65
N ARG A 185 -8.45 6.13 -31.81
CA ARG A 185 -9.76 6.44 -32.43
C ARG A 185 -10.47 7.77 -32.07
N GLY A 186 -10.08 8.81 -32.79
CA GLY A 186 -11.01 9.83 -33.29
C GLY A 186 -11.04 9.76 -34.81
N GLY A 187 -12.15 9.27 -35.39
CA GLY A 187 -12.38 9.27 -36.82
C GLY A 187 -12.44 10.70 -37.36
N LEU A 188 -11.79 10.92 -38.49
CA LEU A 188 -12.12 12.00 -39.41
C LEU A 188 -12.36 11.35 -40.76
N ASP A 189 -13.64 11.11 -41.02
CA ASP A 189 -14.22 11.22 -42.35
C ASP A 189 -13.63 12.44 -43.05
N ARG A 190 -12.97 12.24 -44.20
CA ARG A 190 -13.10 13.05 -45.42
C ARG A 190 -12.04 12.63 -46.45
N LEU A 191 -12.50 12.55 -47.69
CA LEU A 191 -11.76 12.35 -48.95
C LEU A 191 -11.60 10.90 -49.41
N ASN A 192 -12.71 10.26 -49.80
CA ASN A 192 -12.80 9.61 -51.11
C ASN A 192 -14.21 9.05 -51.37
N TYR A 193 -15.05 9.88 -51.99
CA TYR A 193 -16.19 9.55 -52.88
C TYR A 193 -16.66 10.91 -53.42
N MET A 194 -16.09 11.39 -54.55
CA MET A 194 -16.59 11.25 -55.93
C MET A 194 -17.89 12.03 -56.20
N PRO A 195 -18.24 12.39 -57.46
CA PRO A 195 -17.53 12.28 -58.75
C PRO A 195 -17.23 13.62 -59.45
#